data_AF-B6UWQ3-F1
#
_entry.id   AF-B6UWQ3-F1
#
_cell.length_a   1.000
_cell.length_b   1.000
_cell.length_c   1.000
_cell.angle_alpha   90.00
_cell.angle_beta   90.00
_cell.angle_gamma   90.00
#
_symmetry.space_group_name_H-M   'P 1'
#
loop_
_entity.id
_entity.type
_entity.pdbx_description
1 polymer ?
#
loop_
_entity_poly.entity_id
_entity_poly.type
_entity_poly.pdbx_seq_one_letter_code
_entity_poly.pdbx_strand_id
1 'polypeptide(L)'
;SHILEIMNFLVQEIKRINRTVDMEAVTVENCVTKTFHKILQAQLDCIWHQLNSQTKLIVADLKILRSLMISTMYHDAVSAYAFMKRYRSTEYALSNSGWTLLDAAEQIFKLSRQRVFNGQQEFEPEPCPKWQTLTDLLTKEVPGDMRRSRRSEQQPKVLILCQDARTCHQLKQYLTQGGPRFLLQQALQHEVPVGKLSDNYAKESQTRVAPPKNVSSNKELRREEVSGSQPPSVGMDELAQLLSESETEGQHFEESYMLTMTQFVEVGPATIDIKPDPDVSIFETIPELEQFDVTAALASVPHQPYICLQTFKTEREGSMALEHMLEQLQPHYVVMYNMNVTAIRQLEVFEARRRLPPADRMKVYFLIHARTVEEQAYLTSLRREKAAFEFIIDTKSKMVIPKYQDGKTDEAFLLLKNYDDEPTDENAKSRQAGGQAPQAPKETPKVIVDMREFRSDLPCLIHKRGLEVLPL
;
A
#
# COMPACT_ATOMS: atom_id res chain seq x y z
N SER A 1 19.97 -0.80 -6.01
CA SER A 1 21.10 -1.36 -5.27
C SER A 1 21.53 -0.45 -4.14
N HIS A 2 21.95 0.79 -4.43
CA HIS A 2 22.49 1.72 -3.42
C HIS A 2 21.57 2.02 -2.23
N ILE A 3 20.25 2.08 -2.43
CA ILE A 3 19.31 2.23 -1.29
C ILE A 3 19.43 1.05 -0.31
N LEU A 4 19.59 -0.18 -0.81
CA LEU A 4 19.75 -1.37 0.03
C LEU A 4 21.10 -1.38 0.75
N GLU A 5 22.16 -0.88 0.11
CA GLU A 5 23.48 -0.72 0.74
C GLU A 5 23.40 0.24 1.94
N ILE A 6 22.73 1.37 1.77
CA ILE A 6 22.50 2.35 2.85
C ILE A 6 21.63 1.74 3.95
N MET A 7 20.55 1.04 3.61
CA MET A 7 19.70 0.38 4.59
C MET A 7 20.48 -0.69 5.39
N ASN A 8 21.36 -1.45 4.73
CA ASN A 8 22.21 -2.43 5.41
C ASN A 8 23.19 -1.76 6.37
N PHE A 9 23.82 -0.66 5.97
CA PHE A 9 24.70 0.13 6.83
C PHE A 9 23.96 0.63 8.08
N LEU A 10 22.77 1.22 7.91
CA LEU A 10 21.96 1.72 9.02
C LEU A 10 21.48 0.60 9.97
N VAL A 11 21.13 -0.57 9.43
CA VAL A 11 20.76 -1.74 10.26
C VAL A 11 21.95 -2.23 11.09
N GLN A 12 23.15 -2.25 10.50
CA GLN A 12 24.37 -2.63 11.22
C GLN A 12 24.70 -1.63 12.33
N GLU A 13 24.55 -0.33 12.07
CA GLU A 13 24.76 0.72 13.07
C GLU A 13 23.73 0.65 14.21
N ILE A 14 22.44 0.38 13.93
CA ILE A 14 21.44 0.15 14.99
C ILE A 14 21.85 -1.03 15.89
N LYS A 15 22.31 -2.14 15.31
CA LYS A 15 22.76 -3.32 16.06
C LYS A 15 24.02 -3.04 16.86
N ARG A 16 24.93 -2.21 16.33
CA ARG A 16 26.16 -1.81 16.99
C ARG A 16 25.90 -0.96 18.23
N ILE A 17 24.94 -0.02 18.15
CA ILE A 17 24.58 0.89 19.23
C ILE A 17 23.79 0.13 20.32
N ASN A 18 22.85 -0.74 19.93
CA ASN A 18 21.94 -1.41 20.87
C ASN A 18 22.30 -2.89 21.06
N ARG A 19 23.50 -3.17 21.62
CA ARG A 19 23.99 -4.56 21.82
C ARG A 19 23.15 -5.38 22.81
N THR A 20 22.42 -4.73 23.70
CA THR A 20 21.62 -5.36 24.75
C THR A 20 20.26 -5.84 24.26
N VAL A 21 19.85 -5.42 23.07
CA VAL A 21 18.53 -5.74 22.50
C VAL A 21 18.69 -6.85 21.49
N ASP A 22 17.91 -7.91 21.64
CA ASP A 22 17.87 -8.99 20.67
C ASP A 22 17.18 -8.51 19.38
N MET A 23 17.99 -8.29 18.34
CA MET A 23 17.59 -7.74 17.05
C MET A 23 17.67 -8.77 15.92
N GLU A 24 17.44 -10.05 16.22
CA GLU A 24 17.40 -11.13 15.21
C GLU A 24 16.39 -10.84 14.08
N ALA A 25 15.25 -10.22 14.41
CA ALA A 25 14.23 -9.84 13.44
C ALA A 25 14.62 -8.64 12.54
N VAL A 26 15.68 -7.90 12.88
CA VAL A 26 16.14 -6.74 12.10
C VAL A 26 17.17 -7.20 11.07
N THR A 27 16.70 -7.69 9.94
CA THR A 27 17.53 -8.08 8.79
C THR A 27 17.20 -7.23 7.58
N VAL A 28 18.14 -7.11 6.62
CA VAL A 28 17.93 -6.37 5.37
C VAL A 28 16.72 -6.91 4.59
N GLU A 29 16.53 -8.23 4.59
CA GLU A 29 15.38 -8.88 3.97
C GLU A 29 14.06 -8.45 4.64
N ASN A 30 14.06 -8.34 5.96
CA ASN A 30 12.90 -7.89 6.70
C ASN A 30 12.64 -6.41 6.47
N CYS A 31 13.67 -5.57 6.35
CA CYS A 31 13.55 -4.13 6.08
C CYS A 31 12.73 -3.80 4.83
N VAL A 32 12.83 -4.64 3.80
CA VAL A 32 12.06 -4.50 2.57
C VAL A 32 10.55 -4.70 2.81
N THR A 33 10.17 -5.60 3.72
CA THR A 33 8.77 -6.04 3.89
C THR A 33 7.89 -5.02 4.60
N LYS A 34 6.62 -4.87 4.19
CA LYS A 34 5.67 -3.84 4.70
C LYS A 34 5.50 -3.81 6.22
N THR A 35 5.67 -4.96 6.87
CA THR A 35 5.51 -5.12 8.32
C THR A 35 6.74 -4.73 9.13
N PHE A 36 7.88 -4.43 8.48
CA PHE A 36 9.12 -4.13 9.18
C PHE A 36 9.00 -3.04 10.23
N HIS A 37 8.37 -1.92 9.89
CA HIS A 37 8.25 -0.80 10.82
C HIS A 37 7.41 -1.16 12.05
N LYS A 38 6.37 -1.99 11.88
CA LYS A 38 5.56 -2.48 12.99
C LYS A 38 6.35 -3.43 13.89
N ILE A 39 7.17 -4.30 13.31
CA ILE A 39 8.05 -5.22 14.05
C ILE A 39 9.08 -4.41 14.84
N LEU A 40 9.75 -3.47 14.17
CA LEU A 40 10.75 -2.61 14.79
C LEU A 40 10.14 -1.73 15.90
N GLN A 41 8.95 -1.20 15.68
CA GLN A 41 8.21 -0.44 16.69
C GLN A 41 7.84 -1.33 17.89
N ALA A 42 7.27 -2.52 17.66
CA ALA A 42 6.92 -3.44 18.75
C ALA A 42 8.12 -3.85 19.61
N GLN A 43 9.33 -3.97 19.02
CA GLN A 43 10.55 -4.28 19.75
C GLN A 43 11.14 -3.07 20.49
N LEU A 44 11.06 -1.88 19.89
CA LEU A 44 11.68 -0.66 20.44
C LEU A 44 10.78 0.10 21.40
N ASP A 45 9.46 -0.04 21.33
CA ASP A 45 8.50 0.72 22.14
C ASP A 45 8.71 0.47 23.65
N CYS A 46 9.00 -0.78 24.05
CA CYS A 46 9.25 -1.13 25.45
C CYS A 46 10.45 -0.37 26.06
N ILE A 47 11.42 -0.01 25.24
CA ILE A 47 12.68 0.64 25.66
C ILE A 47 12.86 2.03 25.05
N TRP A 48 11.81 2.60 24.45
CA TRP A 48 11.91 3.83 23.64
C TRP A 48 12.51 5.02 24.40
N HIS A 49 12.22 5.10 25.70
CA HIS A 49 12.74 6.14 26.60
C HIS A 49 14.24 5.97 26.90
N GLN A 50 14.78 4.76 26.78
CA GLN A 50 16.19 4.43 27.03
C GLN A 50 17.05 4.52 25.77
N LEU A 51 16.43 4.61 24.59
CA LEU A 51 17.14 4.68 23.31
C LEU A 51 17.83 6.03 23.14
N ASN A 52 19.08 5.97 22.66
CA ASN A 52 19.85 7.13 22.24
C ASN A 52 19.12 7.91 21.13
N SER A 53 19.31 9.23 21.08
CA SER A 53 18.75 10.11 20.04
C SER A 53 19.18 9.65 18.64
N GLN A 54 20.44 9.19 18.49
CA GLN A 54 20.93 8.63 17.23
C GLN A 54 20.13 7.41 16.77
N THR A 55 19.79 6.47 17.66
CA THR A 55 18.95 5.32 17.30
C THR A 55 17.59 5.76 16.76
N LYS A 56 16.97 6.77 17.39
CA LYS A 56 15.67 7.32 16.97
C LYS A 56 15.76 7.96 15.56
N LEU A 57 16.85 8.66 15.27
CA LEU A 57 17.12 9.20 13.93
C LEU A 57 17.28 8.09 12.88
N ILE A 58 18.05 7.04 13.18
CA ILE A 58 18.22 5.93 12.22
C ILE A 58 16.88 5.24 11.93
N VAL A 59 16.01 5.08 12.94
CA VAL A 59 14.68 4.51 12.74
C VAL A 59 13.81 5.38 11.82
N ALA A 60 13.86 6.70 11.99
CA ALA A 60 13.17 7.63 11.09
C ALA A 60 13.73 7.55 9.67
N ASP A 61 15.05 7.50 9.52
CA ASP A 61 15.71 7.40 8.22
C ASP A 61 15.44 6.08 7.51
N LEU A 62 15.35 4.95 8.24
CA LEU A 62 14.92 3.68 7.66
C LEU A 62 13.50 3.74 7.09
N LYS A 63 12.59 4.51 7.72
CA LYS A 63 11.25 4.75 7.19
C LYS A 63 11.30 5.57 5.90
N ILE A 64 12.16 6.59 5.85
CA ILE A 64 12.36 7.43 4.66
C ILE A 64 12.98 6.63 3.51
N LEU A 65 14.07 5.89 3.75
CA LEU A 65 14.74 5.05 2.75
C LEU A 65 13.82 3.98 2.17
N ARG A 66 12.95 3.42 3.01
CA ARG A 66 11.89 2.51 2.55
C ARG A 66 10.90 3.24 1.62
N SER A 67 10.46 4.44 1.99
CA SER A 67 9.57 5.25 1.14
C SER A 67 10.24 5.59 -0.20
N LEU A 68 11.52 5.97 -0.18
CA LEU A 68 12.33 6.22 -1.37
C LEU A 68 12.42 4.97 -2.27
N MET A 69 12.68 3.81 -1.68
CA MET A 69 12.71 2.53 -2.39
C MET A 69 11.37 2.24 -3.09
N ILE A 70 10.25 2.38 -2.37
CA ILE A 70 8.90 2.15 -2.91
C ILE A 70 8.59 3.17 -4.02
N SER A 71 8.94 4.45 -3.81
CA SER A 71 8.77 5.51 -4.79
C SER A 71 9.52 5.19 -6.09
N THR A 72 10.78 4.74 -6.01
CA THR A 72 11.57 4.41 -7.20
C THR A 72 11.02 3.25 -8.03
N MET A 73 10.20 2.37 -7.44
CA MET A 73 9.62 1.19 -8.11
C MET A 73 8.24 1.45 -8.70
N TYR A 74 7.40 2.20 -8.00
CA TYR A 74 5.99 2.37 -8.39
C TYR A 74 5.66 3.75 -8.96
N HIS A 75 6.45 4.77 -8.65
CA HIS A 75 6.23 6.11 -9.19
C HIS A 75 7.05 6.31 -10.48
N ASP A 76 6.65 7.31 -11.26
CA ASP A 76 7.38 7.74 -12.44
C ASP A 76 8.74 8.37 -12.10
N ALA A 77 9.62 8.45 -13.10
CA ALA A 77 10.97 8.97 -12.94
C ALA A 77 10.98 10.42 -12.42
N VAL A 78 10.00 11.24 -12.81
CA VAL A 78 9.92 12.66 -12.46
C VAL A 78 9.50 12.85 -11.01
N SER A 79 8.39 12.22 -10.58
CA SER A 79 7.94 12.24 -9.19
C SER A 79 8.97 11.61 -8.25
N ALA A 80 9.63 10.51 -8.66
CA ALA A 80 10.71 9.92 -7.88
C ALA A 80 11.90 10.88 -7.72
N TYR A 81 12.31 11.57 -8.78
CA TYR A 81 13.36 12.58 -8.72
C TYR A 81 12.98 13.76 -7.81
N ALA A 82 11.76 14.29 -7.95
CA ALA A 82 11.25 15.38 -7.11
C ALA A 82 11.25 14.98 -5.63
N PHE A 83 10.82 13.76 -5.31
CA PHE A 83 10.84 13.24 -3.95
C PHE A 83 12.27 13.12 -3.40
N MET A 84 13.22 12.61 -4.20
CA MET A 84 14.62 12.50 -3.76
C MET A 84 15.30 13.85 -3.61
N LYS A 85 14.97 14.83 -4.46
CA LYS A 85 15.52 16.20 -4.39
C LYS A 85 15.26 16.86 -3.03
N ARG A 86 14.14 16.55 -2.37
CA ARG A 86 13.79 17.08 -1.03
C ARG A 86 14.83 16.72 0.04
N TYR A 87 15.44 15.54 -0.05
CA TYR A 87 16.42 15.03 0.92
C TYR A 87 17.87 15.43 0.62
N ARG A 88 18.10 16.26 -0.42
CA ARG A 88 19.43 16.77 -0.76
C ARG A 88 19.76 18.10 -0.05
N SER A 89 18.82 18.69 0.69
CA SER A 89 19.06 19.97 1.37
C SER A 89 20.14 19.84 2.44
N THR A 90 20.94 20.89 2.60
CA THR A 90 22.01 20.96 3.61
C THR A 90 21.47 20.89 5.03
N GLU A 91 20.27 21.42 5.24
CA GLU A 91 19.57 21.40 6.52
C GLU A 91 19.14 19.97 6.93
N TYR A 92 18.65 19.17 5.97
CA TYR A 92 18.34 17.77 6.22
C TYR A 92 19.60 16.93 6.47
N ALA A 93 20.70 17.22 5.76
CA ALA A 93 21.97 16.53 5.96
C ALA A 93 22.59 16.76 7.35
N LEU A 94 22.26 17.87 8.02
CA LEU A 94 22.73 18.18 9.38
C LEU A 94 21.87 17.55 10.48
N SER A 95 20.61 17.21 10.18
CA SER A 95 19.62 16.72 11.16
C SER A 95 19.36 15.21 11.07
N ASN A 96 19.86 14.53 10.05
CA ASN A 96 19.68 13.09 9.83
C ASN A 96 20.82 12.24 10.42
N SER A 97 20.72 10.91 10.29
CA SER A 97 21.75 9.95 10.73
C SER A 97 23.06 9.98 9.92
N GLY A 98 23.21 10.93 8.99
CA GLY A 98 24.39 11.08 8.13
C GLY A 98 24.35 10.22 6.86
N TRP A 99 23.27 9.48 6.60
CA TRP A 99 23.21 8.57 5.45
C TRP A 99 23.32 9.29 4.10
N THR A 100 22.93 10.56 4.02
CA THR A 100 23.06 11.40 2.81
C THR A 100 24.50 11.71 2.43
N LEU A 101 25.45 11.54 3.37
CA LEU A 101 26.88 11.78 3.17
C LEU A 101 27.64 10.55 2.65
N LEU A 102 26.98 9.39 2.60
CA LEU A 102 27.56 8.16 2.07
C LEU A 102 27.75 8.27 0.54
N ASP A 103 28.82 7.68 0.02
CA ASP A 103 29.07 7.61 -1.44
C ASP A 103 27.90 6.97 -2.19
N ALA A 104 27.25 5.97 -1.58
CA ALA A 104 26.06 5.33 -2.12
C ALA A 104 24.89 6.32 -2.28
N ALA A 105 24.74 7.29 -1.38
CA ALA A 105 23.71 8.33 -1.49
C ALA A 105 24.02 9.30 -2.63
N GLU A 106 25.29 9.65 -2.85
CA GLU A 106 25.69 10.47 -3.99
C GLU A 106 25.33 9.79 -5.32
N GLN A 107 25.59 8.48 -5.45
CA GLN A 107 25.20 7.73 -6.64
C GLN A 107 23.67 7.72 -6.85
N ILE A 108 22.88 7.61 -5.78
CA ILE A 108 21.40 7.68 -5.87
C ILE A 108 20.95 9.03 -6.44
N PHE A 109 21.52 10.14 -5.95
CA PHE A 109 21.18 11.48 -6.44
C PHE A 109 21.64 11.69 -7.89
N LYS A 110 22.78 11.13 -8.27
CA LYS A 110 23.28 11.21 -9.65
C LYS A 110 22.40 10.42 -10.61
N LEU A 111 22.09 9.16 -10.28
CA LEU A 111 21.28 8.28 -11.10
C LEU A 111 19.85 8.82 -11.26
N SER A 112 19.25 9.34 -10.19
CA SER A 112 17.89 9.89 -10.27
C SER A 112 17.80 11.13 -11.16
N ARG A 113 18.85 11.96 -11.17
CA ARG A 113 18.95 13.07 -12.09
C ARG A 113 19.09 12.58 -13.53
N GLN A 114 19.91 11.55 -13.77
CA GLN A 114 20.09 10.95 -15.10
C GLN A 114 18.82 10.30 -15.67
N ARG A 115 17.86 9.92 -14.80
CA ARG A 115 16.55 9.40 -15.25
C ARG A 115 15.61 10.48 -15.78
N VAL A 116 15.87 11.75 -15.49
CA VAL A 116 15.03 12.88 -15.91
C VAL A 116 15.73 13.75 -16.95
N PHE A 117 17.06 13.88 -16.83
CA PHE A 117 17.87 14.74 -17.68
C PHE A 117 18.91 13.94 -18.44
N ASN A 118 19.06 14.25 -19.72
CA ASN A 118 20.10 13.66 -20.56
C ASN A 118 21.50 14.25 -20.23
N GLY A 119 22.54 13.74 -20.90
CA GLY A 119 23.92 14.20 -20.70
C GLY A 119 24.16 15.69 -20.99
N GLN A 120 23.26 16.33 -21.73
CA GLN A 120 23.29 17.75 -22.07
C GLN A 120 22.41 18.62 -21.13
N GLN A 121 21.89 18.02 -20.04
CA GLN A 121 20.93 18.63 -19.11
C GLN A 121 19.60 19.06 -19.75
N GLU A 122 19.23 18.42 -20.86
CA GLU A 122 17.90 18.58 -21.45
C GLU A 122 16.92 17.62 -20.78
N PHE A 123 15.65 18.03 -20.73
CA PHE A 123 14.56 17.26 -20.15
C PHE A 123 14.18 16.11 -21.09
N GLU A 124 14.49 14.89 -20.66
CA GLU A 124 14.23 13.63 -21.37
C GLU A 124 13.98 12.53 -20.32
N PRO A 125 12.79 12.50 -19.71
CA PRO A 125 12.48 11.55 -18.66
C PRO A 125 12.32 10.13 -19.20
N GLU A 126 12.91 9.18 -18.49
CA GLU A 126 12.78 7.74 -18.75
C GLU A 126 11.34 7.26 -18.49
N PRO A 127 10.67 6.61 -19.47
CA PRO A 127 9.36 6.00 -19.25
C PRO A 127 9.47 4.74 -18.37
N CYS A 128 8.42 4.45 -17.60
CA CYS A 128 8.41 3.22 -16.81
C CYS A 128 8.37 1.99 -17.72
N PRO A 129 9.25 0.98 -17.54
CA PRO A 129 9.28 -0.20 -18.39
C PRO A 129 7.99 -1.02 -18.36
N LYS A 130 7.23 -1.02 -17.24
CA LYS A 130 5.93 -1.72 -17.17
C LYS A 130 4.91 -1.16 -18.15
N TRP A 131 4.99 0.13 -18.45
CA TRP A 131 4.03 0.81 -19.32
C TRP A 131 4.11 0.33 -20.76
N GLN A 132 5.32 0.08 -21.27
CA GLN A 132 5.51 -0.47 -22.62
C GLN A 132 4.91 -1.87 -22.71
N THR A 133 5.22 -2.75 -21.75
CA THR A 133 4.66 -4.11 -21.71
C THR A 133 3.15 -4.13 -21.53
N LEU A 134 2.60 -3.19 -20.74
CA LEU A 134 1.15 -3.07 -20.56
C LEU A 134 0.47 -2.64 -21.85
N THR A 135 1.04 -1.66 -22.56
CA THR A 135 0.53 -1.18 -23.85
C THR A 135 0.59 -2.29 -24.91
N ASP A 136 1.70 -3.02 -24.99
CA ASP A 136 1.81 -4.18 -25.91
C ASP A 136 0.77 -5.27 -25.59
N LEU A 137 0.55 -5.56 -24.30
CA LEU A 137 -0.44 -6.54 -23.86
C LEU A 137 -1.86 -6.11 -24.24
N LEU A 138 -2.22 -4.85 -24.00
CA LEU A 138 -3.56 -4.33 -24.27
C LEU A 138 -3.82 -4.15 -25.78
N THR A 139 -2.81 -3.82 -26.59
CA THR A 139 -2.97 -3.52 -28.02
C THR A 139 -2.80 -4.75 -28.93
N LYS A 140 -1.91 -5.69 -28.58
CA LYS A 140 -1.54 -6.82 -29.46
C LYS A 140 -2.04 -8.16 -28.93
N GLU A 141 -1.71 -8.48 -27.68
CA GLU A 141 -1.95 -9.81 -27.10
C GLU A 141 -3.44 -10.04 -26.82
N VAL A 142 -4.08 -9.15 -26.06
CA VAL A 142 -5.50 -9.29 -25.69
C VAL A 142 -6.39 -9.29 -26.93
N PRO A 143 -6.27 -8.35 -27.90
CA PRO A 143 -7.08 -8.38 -29.12
C PRO A 143 -6.74 -9.55 -30.03
N GLY A 144 -5.47 -9.98 -30.10
CA GLY A 144 -5.03 -11.12 -30.90
C GLY A 144 -5.63 -12.45 -30.39
N ASP A 145 -5.64 -12.63 -29.08
CA ASP A 145 -6.23 -13.81 -28.43
C ASP A 145 -7.76 -13.82 -28.54
N MET A 146 -8.40 -12.65 -28.43
CA MET A 146 -9.84 -12.52 -28.70
C MET A 146 -10.22 -12.97 -30.11
N ARG A 147 -9.45 -12.55 -31.13
CA ARG A 147 -9.69 -12.94 -32.53
C ARG A 147 -9.60 -14.46 -32.73
N ARG A 148 -8.69 -15.12 -31.99
CA ARG A 148 -8.51 -16.58 -32.02
C ARG A 148 -9.63 -17.31 -31.29
N SER A 149 -10.12 -16.75 -30.18
CA SER A 149 -11.03 -17.46 -29.28
C SER A 149 -12.50 -17.42 -29.69
N ARG A 150 -12.93 -16.61 -30.70
CA ARG A 150 -14.33 -16.43 -31.16
C ARG A 150 -15.37 -16.65 -30.05
N ARG A 151 -15.21 -15.93 -28.94
CA ARG A 151 -16.13 -16.01 -27.80
C ARG A 151 -17.47 -15.39 -28.21
N SER A 152 -18.55 -16.13 -27.94
CA SER A 152 -19.95 -15.77 -28.22
C SER A 152 -20.27 -14.35 -27.79
N GLU A 153 -20.71 -13.47 -28.70
CA GLU A 153 -21.39 -12.14 -28.61
C GLU A 153 -21.10 -11.17 -27.42
N GLN A 154 -20.33 -11.55 -26.42
CA GLN A 154 -20.07 -10.83 -25.19
C GLN A 154 -18.76 -10.07 -25.32
N GLN A 155 -18.83 -8.79 -24.99
CA GLN A 155 -17.72 -7.86 -25.14
C GLN A 155 -16.58 -8.24 -24.19
N PRO A 156 -15.31 -8.06 -24.60
CA PRO A 156 -14.18 -8.31 -23.72
C PRO A 156 -14.20 -7.30 -22.58
N LYS A 157 -13.99 -7.81 -21.38
CA LYS A 157 -13.85 -7.02 -20.18
C LYS A 157 -12.49 -7.33 -19.57
N VAL A 158 -11.67 -6.30 -19.46
CA VAL A 158 -10.31 -6.38 -18.92
C VAL A 158 -10.30 -5.70 -17.56
N LEU A 159 -9.80 -6.40 -16.55
CA LEU A 159 -9.62 -5.86 -15.21
C LEU A 159 -8.12 -5.72 -14.92
N ILE A 160 -7.66 -4.51 -14.66
CA ILE A 160 -6.27 -4.20 -14.29
C ILE A 160 -6.24 -3.94 -12.78
N LEU A 161 -5.50 -4.79 -12.06
CA LEU A 161 -5.39 -4.74 -10.60
C LEU A 161 -4.09 -4.09 -10.15
N CYS A 162 -4.23 -3.07 -9.31
CA CYS A 162 -3.14 -2.25 -8.80
C CYS A 162 -3.10 -2.26 -7.28
N GLN A 163 -1.95 -1.87 -6.71
CA GLN A 163 -1.80 -1.84 -5.27
C GLN A 163 -2.43 -0.61 -4.61
N ASP A 164 -2.16 0.57 -5.15
CA ASP A 164 -2.45 1.85 -4.50
C ASP A 164 -3.30 2.75 -5.42
N ALA A 165 -4.19 3.58 -4.87
CA ALA A 165 -5.06 4.48 -5.65
C ALA A 165 -4.25 5.44 -6.54
N ARG A 166 -3.08 5.88 -6.07
CA ARG A 166 -2.14 6.69 -6.85
C ARG A 166 -1.66 5.97 -8.12
N THR A 167 -1.37 4.66 -8.03
CA THR A 167 -0.96 3.87 -9.21
C THR A 167 -2.12 3.69 -10.20
N CYS A 168 -3.36 3.54 -9.71
CA CYS A 168 -4.55 3.55 -10.56
C CYS A 168 -4.68 4.87 -11.31
N HIS A 169 -4.54 6.00 -10.61
CA HIS A 169 -4.61 7.33 -11.22
C HIS A 169 -3.50 7.55 -12.24
N GLN A 170 -2.27 7.16 -11.91
CA GLN A 170 -1.14 7.24 -12.81
C GLN A 170 -1.38 6.44 -14.10
N LEU A 171 -1.90 5.20 -13.98
CA LEU A 171 -2.22 4.37 -15.14
C LEU A 171 -3.39 4.95 -15.94
N LYS A 172 -4.42 5.51 -15.29
CA LYS A 172 -5.49 6.24 -15.96
C LYS A 172 -4.94 7.36 -16.83
N GLN A 173 -4.12 8.23 -16.27
CA GLN A 173 -3.54 9.37 -17.00
C GLN A 173 -2.57 8.92 -18.10
N TYR A 174 -1.79 7.86 -17.85
CA TYR A 174 -0.91 7.27 -18.86
C TYR A 174 -1.69 6.73 -20.06
N LEU A 175 -2.77 5.97 -19.81
CA LEU A 175 -3.58 5.38 -20.87
C LEU A 175 -4.36 6.45 -21.67
N THR A 176 -4.80 7.54 -21.04
CA THR A 176 -5.54 8.61 -21.74
C THR A 176 -4.62 9.59 -22.48
N GLN A 177 -3.58 10.10 -21.84
CA GLN A 177 -2.74 11.18 -22.38
C GLN A 177 -1.47 10.70 -23.07
N GLY A 178 -1.05 9.45 -22.82
CA GLY A 178 0.23 8.90 -23.28
C GLY A 178 1.40 9.26 -22.35
N GLY A 179 2.48 8.46 -22.43
CA GLY A 179 3.66 8.57 -21.56
C GLY A 179 4.35 9.94 -21.56
N PRO A 180 4.75 10.50 -22.72
CA PRO A 180 5.49 11.77 -22.76
C PRO A 180 4.69 12.97 -22.24
N ARG A 181 3.38 13.03 -22.51
CA ARG A 181 2.53 14.10 -21.97
C ARG A 181 2.35 13.97 -20.47
N PHE A 182 2.08 12.75 -19.99
CA PHE A 182 1.94 12.48 -18.56
C PHE A 182 3.20 12.91 -17.79
N LEU A 183 4.39 12.52 -18.25
CA LEU A 183 5.66 12.87 -17.60
C LEU A 183 5.94 14.38 -17.63
N LEU A 184 5.58 15.07 -18.72
CA LEU A 184 5.69 16.52 -18.81
C LEU A 184 4.72 17.21 -17.84
N GLN A 185 3.48 16.74 -17.73
CA GLN A 185 2.50 17.24 -16.76
C GLN A 185 3.00 17.05 -15.32
N GLN A 186 3.56 15.89 -14.99
CA GLN A 186 4.15 15.63 -13.67
C GLN A 186 5.34 16.54 -13.36
N ALA A 187 6.17 16.85 -14.36
CA ALA A 187 7.30 17.76 -14.17
C ALA A 187 6.84 19.17 -13.82
N LEU A 188 5.77 19.65 -14.45
CA LEU A 188 5.16 20.94 -14.15
C LEU A 188 4.53 20.95 -12.75
N GLN A 189 3.81 19.89 -12.38
CA GLN A 189 3.17 19.77 -11.06
C GLN A 189 4.18 19.74 -9.91
N HIS A 190 5.33 19.10 -10.11
CA HIS A 190 6.37 18.98 -9.09
C HIS A 190 7.46 20.06 -9.17
N GLU A 191 7.25 21.10 -9.99
CA GLU A 191 8.20 22.20 -10.19
C GLU A 191 9.62 21.73 -10.54
N VAL A 192 9.70 20.64 -11.31
CA VAL A 192 10.98 20.14 -11.81
C VAL A 192 11.42 21.06 -12.95
N PRO A 193 12.67 21.55 -12.94
CA PRO A 193 13.11 22.52 -13.94
C PRO A 193 13.14 21.89 -15.33
N VAL A 194 12.13 22.21 -16.15
CA VAL A 194 12.08 21.88 -17.57
C VAL A 194 12.86 22.97 -18.30
N GLY A 195 14.17 22.76 -18.46
CA GLY A 195 15.04 23.69 -19.19
C GLY A 195 14.78 23.61 -20.70
N LYS A 196 15.74 23.04 -21.44
CA LYS A 196 15.54 22.68 -22.85
C LYS A 196 14.90 21.30 -22.94
N LEU A 197 13.84 21.13 -23.73
CA LEU A 197 13.34 19.81 -24.09
C LEU A 197 14.27 19.22 -25.15
N SER A 198 14.55 17.92 -25.09
CA SER A 198 15.28 17.27 -26.19
C SER A 198 14.41 17.25 -27.45
N ASP A 199 15.03 17.38 -28.62
CA ASP A 199 14.31 17.38 -29.90
C ASP A 199 13.50 16.09 -30.13
N ASN A 200 13.96 14.97 -29.56
CA ASN A 200 13.27 13.68 -29.60
C ASN A 200 12.01 13.71 -28.74
N TYR A 201 12.12 14.19 -27.50
CA TYR A 201 11.00 14.28 -26.58
C TYR A 201 9.96 15.34 -27.01
N ALA A 202 10.42 16.44 -27.61
CA ALA A 202 9.54 17.45 -28.20
C ALA A 202 8.71 16.86 -29.35
N LYS A 203 9.31 16.03 -30.20
CA LYS A 203 8.58 15.31 -31.25
C LYS A 203 7.58 14.33 -30.65
N GLU A 204 8.00 13.49 -29.71
CA GLU A 204 7.10 12.51 -29.07
C GLU A 204 5.94 13.15 -28.31
N SER A 205 6.16 14.32 -27.69
CA SER A 205 5.10 15.07 -26.98
C SER A 205 4.17 15.87 -27.89
N GLN A 206 4.66 16.34 -29.05
CA GLN A 206 3.87 17.09 -30.04
C GLN A 206 3.16 16.21 -31.06
N THR A 207 3.60 14.96 -31.24
CA THR A 207 2.93 14.00 -32.11
C THR A 207 1.64 13.55 -31.43
N ARG A 208 0.58 14.38 -31.55
CA ARG A 208 -0.87 14.09 -31.62
C ARG A 208 -1.72 15.08 -30.83
N VAL A 209 -2.83 15.46 -31.47
CA VAL A 209 -3.93 16.36 -31.04
C VAL A 209 -3.61 17.86 -31.06
N ALA A 210 -3.98 18.47 -32.19
CA ALA A 210 -4.33 19.89 -32.27
C ALA A 210 -5.53 20.18 -31.36
N PRO A 211 -5.58 21.35 -30.69
CA PRO A 211 -6.71 21.71 -29.84
C PRO A 211 -8.00 21.81 -30.67
N PRO A 212 -9.17 21.41 -30.13
CA PRO A 212 -10.44 21.73 -30.76
C PRO A 212 -10.62 23.25 -30.77
N LYS A 213 -10.84 23.79 -31.97
CA LYS A 213 -11.16 25.22 -32.16
C LYS A 213 -12.50 25.54 -31.49
N ASN A 214 -12.44 26.52 -30.58
CA ASN A 214 -13.48 27.46 -30.16
C ASN A 214 -14.91 26.94 -29.89
N VAL A 215 -15.30 26.99 -28.62
CA VAL A 215 -16.58 27.60 -28.24
C VAL A 215 -16.29 28.69 -27.22
N SER A 216 -16.49 29.93 -27.66
CA SER A 216 -16.47 31.13 -26.85
C SER A 216 -17.60 31.13 -25.83
N SER A 217 -17.27 31.26 -24.55
CA SER A 217 -18.20 31.80 -23.55
C SER A 217 -17.44 32.48 -22.42
N ASN A 218 -17.49 33.81 -22.45
CA ASN A 218 -17.16 34.70 -21.33
C ASN A 218 -17.81 34.22 -20.04
N LYS A 219 -17.03 34.14 -18.94
CA LYS A 219 -17.57 34.43 -17.62
C LYS A 219 -16.47 34.98 -16.70
N GLU A 220 -16.77 36.16 -16.19
CA GLU A 220 -15.92 37.06 -15.44
C GLU A 220 -15.49 36.48 -14.09
N LEU A 221 -14.23 36.75 -13.72
CA LEU A 221 -13.71 36.57 -12.37
C LEU A 221 -14.33 37.63 -11.43
N ARG A 222 -15.08 37.20 -10.42
CA ARG A 222 -15.34 38.00 -9.22
C ARG A 222 -14.46 37.49 -8.08
N ARG A 223 -13.50 38.34 -7.68
CA ARG A 223 -12.82 38.28 -6.39
C ARG A 223 -13.82 38.64 -5.29
N GLU A 224 -13.95 37.80 -4.28
CA GLU A 224 -14.49 38.20 -2.98
C GLU A 224 -13.35 38.23 -1.96
N GLU A 225 -13.30 39.36 -1.26
CA GLU A 225 -12.37 39.69 -0.18
C GLU A 225 -12.82 39.01 1.12
N VAL A 226 -11.86 38.54 1.93
CA VAL A 226 -12.12 38.19 3.33
C VAL A 226 -11.16 38.94 4.24
N SER A 227 -11.76 39.78 5.08
CA SER A 227 -11.16 40.59 6.15
C SER A 227 -11.14 39.80 7.47
N GLY A 228 -10.08 39.98 8.27
CA GLY A 228 -10.09 39.59 9.69
C GLY A 228 -8.70 39.25 10.27
N SER A 229 -8.24 40.05 11.22
CA SER A 229 -6.88 40.13 11.78
C SER A 229 -6.71 39.53 13.19
N GLN A 230 -5.67 38.67 13.38
CA GLN A 230 -4.73 38.44 14.53
C GLN A 230 -5.25 38.13 15.97
N PRO A 231 -4.43 37.59 16.95
CA PRO A 231 -2.95 37.36 17.02
C PRO A 231 -2.50 35.94 17.54
N PRO A 232 -1.17 35.65 17.71
CA PRO A 232 -0.62 34.29 17.82
C PRO A 232 -0.30 33.83 19.27
N SER A 233 -0.23 32.51 19.49
CA SER A 233 0.33 31.88 20.70
C SER A 233 1.33 30.76 20.36
N VAL A 234 2.37 30.69 21.17
CA VAL A 234 3.67 30.04 20.99
C VAL A 234 3.66 28.51 21.17
N GLY A 235 4.46 27.80 20.37
CA GLY A 235 5.32 26.69 20.83
C GLY A 235 4.86 25.25 20.59
N MET A 236 5.66 24.52 19.79
CA MET A 236 5.65 23.07 19.50
C MET A 236 4.61 22.61 18.46
N ASP A 237 5.04 22.33 17.22
CA ASP A 237 5.36 20.97 16.72
C ASP A 237 5.61 21.00 15.18
N GLU A 238 6.70 21.66 14.75
CA GLU A 238 7.05 21.88 13.33
C GLU A 238 7.28 20.58 12.53
N LEU A 239 7.60 19.48 13.21
CA LEU A 239 7.85 18.19 12.57
C LEU A 239 6.56 17.40 12.28
N ALA A 240 5.52 17.58 13.11
CA ALA A 240 4.21 16.99 12.89
C ALA A 240 3.48 17.69 11.74
N GLN A 241 3.65 19.01 11.64
CA GLN A 241 3.03 19.82 10.59
C GLN A 241 3.62 19.52 9.19
N LEU A 242 4.93 19.25 9.09
CA LEU A 242 5.56 18.81 7.83
C LEU A 242 5.15 17.40 7.37
N LEU A 243 4.73 16.54 8.29
CA LEU A 243 4.20 15.21 7.97
C LEU A 243 2.72 15.25 7.54
N SER A 244 1.96 16.27 7.97
CA SER A 244 0.60 16.52 7.47
C SER A 244 0.56 17.35 6.19
N GLU A 245 1.49 18.30 6.00
CA GLU A 245 1.57 19.15 4.79
C GLU A 245 2.16 18.43 3.57
N SER A 246 2.54 17.16 3.71
CA SER A 246 2.89 16.31 2.56
C SER A 246 1.67 15.66 1.88
N GLU A 247 0.47 15.87 2.40
CA GLU A 247 -0.76 15.80 1.64
C GLU A 247 -0.90 17.10 0.85
N THR A 248 -0.38 17.09 -0.38
CA THR A 248 -0.68 18.11 -1.38
C THR A 248 -2.18 18.37 -1.41
N GLU A 249 -2.59 19.58 -1.03
CA GLU A 249 -3.94 20.10 -1.11
C GLU A 249 -4.59 19.72 -2.47
N GLY A 250 -5.69 18.96 -2.45
CA GLY A 250 -6.66 18.94 -3.55
C GLY A 250 -6.66 17.80 -4.57
N GLN A 251 -5.94 16.68 -4.39
CA GLN A 251 -6.06 15.52 -5.30
C GLN A 251 -6.72 14.32 -4.61
N HIS A 252 -8.06 14.22 -4.71
CA HIS A 252 -8.77 12.98 -4.40
C HIS A 252 -8.43 11.92 -5.45
N PHE A 253 -7.66 10.91 -5.06
CA PHE A 253 -7.41 9.74 -5.91
C PHE A 253 -8.59 8.77 -5.76
N GLU A 254 -9.26 8.47 -6.86
CA GLU A 254 -10.28 7.41 -6.86
C GLU A 254 -9.58 6.04 -6.90
N GLU A 255 -10.18 5.09 -6.19
CA GLU A 255 -9.61 3.75 -6.02
C GLU A 255 -9.90 2.83 -7.23
N SER A 256 -10.87 3.23 -8.06
CA SER A 256 -11.31 2.48 -9.23
C SER A 256 -11.65 3.44 -10.37
N TYR A 257 -11.28 3.08 -11.61
CA TYR A 257 -11.57 3.85 -12.82
C TYR A 257 -12.06 2.94 -13.94
N MET A 258 -12.95 3.43 -14.79
CA MET A 258 -13.36 2.72 -16.02
C MET A 258 -12.97 3.52 -17.26
N LEU A 259 -12.40 2.80 -18.22
CA LEU A 259 -11.92 3.30 -19.50
C LEU A 259 -12.59 2.47 -20.61
N THR A 260 -12.91 3.10 -21.72
CA THR A 260 -13.35 2.43 -22.95
C THR A 260 -12.28 2.52 -24.01
N MET A 261 -12.22 1.51 -24.88
CA MET A 261 -11.39 1.58 -26.09
C MET A 261 -12.23 2.04 -27.28
N THR A 262 -11.86 3.16 -27.91
CA THR A 262 -12.42 3.57 -29.19
C THR A 262 -11.91 2.65 -30.29
N GLN A 263 -12.67 1.59 -30.62
CA GLN A 263 -12.32 0.76 -31.77
C GLN A 263 -12.44 1.55 -33.07
N PHE A 264 -11.43 1.40 -33.93
CA PHE A 264 -11.52 1.67 -35.37
C PHE A 264 -12.77 0.99 -35.93
N VAL A 265 -13.81 1.77 -36.21
CA VAL A 265 -14.89 1.33 -37.08
C VAL A 265 -14.30 1.29 -38.50
N GLU A 266 -14.13 0.09 -39.05
CA GLU A 266 -13.91 -0.09 -40.48
C GLU A 266 -15.08 0.58 -41.22
N VAL A 267 -14.82 1.75 -41.80
CA VAL A 267 -15.71 2.34 -42.79
C VAL A 267 -15.72 1.41 -44.00
N GLY A 268 -16.92 1.00 -44.44
CA GLY A 268 -17.12 0.20 -45.64
C GLY A 268 -16.46 0.79 -46.89
N PRO A 269 -16.40 0.02 -47.99
CA PRO A 269 -15.41 0.21 -49.04
C PRO A 269 -15.77 1.37 -49.96
N ALA A 270 -15.35 2.59 -49.63
CA ALA A 270 -15.15 3.66 -50.59
C ALA A 270 -14.29 4.78 -49.98
N THR A 271 -13.05 4.88 -50.48
CA THR A 271 -12.21 6.08 -50.53
C THR A 271 -11.83 6.75 -49.20
N ILE A 272 -10.63 6.44 -48.69
CA ILE A 272 -9.43 7.31 -48.60
C ILE A 272 -8.40 6.49 -47.81
N ASP A 273 -7.26 6.17 -48.42
CA ASP A 273 -6.11 5.53 -47.76
C ASP A 273 -5.51 6.47 -46.70
N ILE A 274 -5.99 6.35 -45.46
CA ILE A 274 -5.28 6.86 -44.28
C ILE A 274 -4.58 5.65 -43.67
N LYS A 275 -3.25 5.58 -43.80
CA LYS A 275 -2.44 4.62 -43.04
C LYS A 275 -2.75 4.83 -41.54
N PRO A 276 -3.15 3.79 -40.80
CA PRO A 276 -3.49 3.94 -39.39
C PRO A 276 -2.19 4.08 -38.58
N ASP A 277 -1.94 5.28 -38.08
CA ASP A 277 -0.80 5.59 -37.22
C ASP A 277 -1.05 5.03 -35.80
N PRO A 278 -0.19 4.13 -35.26
CA PRO A 278 -0.46 3.30 -34.08
C PRO A 278 -0.51 4.00 -32.71
N ASP A 279 -0.21 5.31 -32.61
CA ASP A 279 -0.04 5.99 -31.31
C ASP A 279 -1.16 7.00 -30.95
N VAL A 280 -2.37 6.90 -31.52
CA VAL A 280 -3.52 7.70 -31.05
C VAL A 280 -3.98 7.04 -29.76
N SER A 281 -4.07 7.77 -28.65
CA SER A 281 -4.65 7.24 -27.42
C SER A 281 -6.06 6.70 -27.71
N ILE A 282 -6.18 5.38 -27.67
CA ILE A 282 -7.41 4.64 -27.98
C ILE A 282 -8.33 4.62 -26.74
N PHE A 283 -7.92 5.21 -25.61
CA PHE A 283 -8.60 5.09 -24.32
C PHE A 283 -9.28 6.39 -23.91
N GLU A 284 -10.59 6.33 -23.70
CA GLU A 284 -11.38 7.45 -23.19
C GLU A 284 -11.88 7.14 -21.77
N THR A 285 -11.86 8.15 -20.91
CA THR A 285 -12.49 8.07 -19.59
C THR A 285 -13.98 8.28 -19.75
N ILE A 286 -14.79 7.37 -19.22
CA ILE A 286 -16.21 7.64 -19.02
C ILE A 286 -16.29 8.62 -17.83
N PRO A 287 -16.70 9.89 -18.03
CA PRO A 287 -16.91 10.80 -16.92
C PRO A 287 -18.19 10.38 -16.20
N GLU A 288 -18.11 10.37 -14.87
CA GLU A 288 -19.26 10.37 -13.95
C GLU A 288 -20.06 9.06 -13.81
N LEU A 289 -19.74 8.34 -12.73
CA LEU A 289 -20.76 7.90 -11.79
C LEU A 289 -20.15 7.94 -10.39
N GLU A 290 -20.48 9.00 -9.65
CA GLU A 290 -20.17 9.19 -8.22
C GLU A 290 -20.72 8.04 -7.32
N GLN A 291 -21.39 7.05 -7.93
CA GLN A 291 -22.03 5.89 -7.31
C GLN A 291 -21.53 4.54 -7.84
N PHE A 292 -20.51 4.49 -8.71
CA PHE A 292 -19.85 3.24 -9.13
C PHE A 292 -20.81 2.13 -9.60
N ASP A 293 -21.91 2.47 -10.30
CA ASP A 293 -22.80 1.47 -10.87
C ASP A 293 -22.20 0.93 -12.17
N VAL A 294 -21.35 -0.09 -12.04
CA VAL A 294 -20.68 -0.81 -13.14
C VAL A 294 -21.71 -1.30 -14.17
N THR A 295 -22.92 -1.63 -13.72
CA THR A 295 -24.04 -2.07 -14.56
C THR A 295 -24.53 -0.97 -15.49
N ALA A 296 -24.61 0.27 -15.03
CA ALA A 296 -25.04 1.42 -15.83
C ALA A 296 -23.98 1.84 -16.87
N ALA A 297 -22.69 1.76 -16.52
CA ALA A 297 -21.59 2.04 -17.44
C ALA A 297 -21.43 0.97 -18.54
N LEU A 298 -21.72 -0.29 -18.21
CA LEU A 298 -21.78 -1.38 -19.19
C LEU A 298 -22.99 -1.23 -20.15
N ALA A 299 -24.02 -0.48 -19.77
CA ALA A 299 -25.22 -0.28 -20.57
C ALA A 299 -25.13 0.94 -21.53
N SER A 300 -24.27 1.93 -21.24
CA SER A 300 -24.23 3.20 -21.99
C SER A 300 -23.48 3.16 -23.33
N VAL A 301 -22.51 2.24 -23.51
CA VAL A 301 -21.71 2.12 -24.75
C VAL A 301 -21.72 0.67 -25.26
N PRO A 302 -22.81 0.23 -25.91
CA PRO A 302 -22.83 -1.10 -26.50
C PRO A 302 -21.79 -1.18 -27.64
N HIS A 303 -20.89 -2.17 -27.56
CA HIS A 303 -19.91 -2.65 -28.56
C HIS A 303 -18.42 -2.30 -28.33
N GLN A 304 -18.01 -1.71 -27.21
CA GLN A 304 -16.58 -1.39 -26.96
C GLN A 304 -15.93 -2.27 -25.87
N PRO A 305 -14.62 -2.59 -25.98
CA PRO A 305 -13.86 -3.20 -24.88
C PRO A 305 -13.85 -2.29 -23.66
N TYR A 306 -14.15 -2.86 -22.49
CA TYR A 306 -14.08 -2.15 -21.22
C TYR A 306 -12.80 -2.51 -20.47
N ILE A 307 -12.11 -1.48 -19.97
CA ILE A 307 -10.95 -1.61 -19.09
C ILE A 307 -11.29 -0.99 -17.76
N CYS A 308 -11.32 -1.82 -16.72
CA CYS A 308 -11.50 -1.37 -15.35
C CYS A 308 -10.14 -1.40 -14.64
N LEU A 309 -9.73 -0.26 -14.08
CA LEU A 309 -8.61 -0.14 -13.15
C LEU A 309 -9.18 -0.22 -11.74
N GLN A 310 -8.62 -1.05 -10.88
CA GLN A 310 -9.09 -1.18 -9.49
C GLN A 310 -7.92 -1.48 -8.53
N THR A 311 -7.98 -0.94 -7.32
CA THR A 311 -7.09 -1.32 -6.21
C THR A 311 -7.51 -2.65 -5.56
N PHE A 312 -6.55 -3.39 -4.98
CA PHE A 312 -6.90 -4.63 -4.25
C PHE A 312 -7.85 -4.43 -3.05
N LYS A 313 -7.85 -3.22 -2.49
CA LYS A 313 -8.67 -2.83 -1.34
C LYS A 313 -9.23 -1.45 -1.59
N THR A 314 -10.49 -1.28 -1.26
CA THR A 314 -11.23 -0.02 -1.37
C THR A 314 -11.63 0.40 0.04
N GLU A 315 -11.59 1.68 0.38
CA GLU A 315 -11.94 2.17 1.72
C GLU A 315 -13.37 1.79 2.13
N ARG A 316 -14.29 1.73 1.16
CA ARG A 316 -15.71 1.40 1.37
C ARG A 316 -15.97 -0.08 1.65
N GLU A 317 -15.32 -0.96 0.90
CA GLU A 317 -15.62 -2.40 0.87
C GLU A 317 -14.48 -3.28 1.43
N GLY A 318 -13.37 -2.66 1.81
CA GLY A 318 -12.22 -3.29 2.43
C GLY A 318 -11.65 -4.43 1.58
N SER A 319 -11.71 -5.65 2.10
CA SER A 319 -11.12 -6.84 1.45
C SER A 319 -12.09 -7.58 0.52
N MET A 320 -13.38 -7.21 0.52
CA MET A 320 -14.42 -7.83 -0.32
C MET A 320 -14.61 -7.09 -1.65
N ALA A 321 -13.98 -5.92 -1.81
CA ALA A 321 -14.11 -5.07 -2.99
C ALA A 321 -13.77 -5.80 -4.30
N LEU A 322 -12.73 -6.63 -4.28
CA LEU A 322 -12.35 -7.41 -5.45
C LEU A 322 -13.38 -8.49 -5.78
N GLU A 323 -13.92 -9.18 -4.79
CA GLU A 323 -14.91 -10.24 -5.00
C GLU A 323 -16.20 -9.66 -5.61
N HIS A 324 -16.67 -8.53 -5.08
CA HIS A 324 -17.85 -7.85 -5.62
C HIS A 324 -17.65 -7.39 -7.06
N MET A 325 -16.51 -6.79 -7.37
CA MET A 325 -16.18 -6.34 -8.72
C MET A 325 -16.00 -7.50 -9.71
N LEU A 326 -15.43 -8.63 -9.28
CA LEU A 326 -15.36 -9.83 -10.09
C LEU A 326 -16.76 -10.37 -10.43
N GLU A 327 -17.68 -10.36 -9.47
CA GLU A 327 -19.08 -10.78 -9.67
C GLU A 327 -19.84 -9.87 -10.64
N GLN A 328 -19.68 -8.55 -10.50
CA GLN A 328 -20.33 -7.55 -11.36
C GLN A 328 -19.72 -7.53 -12.77
N LEU A 329 -18.40 -7.39 -12.87
CA LEU A 329 -17.72 -7.16 -14.13
C LEU A 329 -17.55 -8.45 -14.92
N GLN A 330 -17.36 -9.60 -14.26
CA GLN A 330 -17.13 -10.89 -14.91
C GLN A 330 -16.00 -10.82 -15.97
N PRO A 331 -14.77 -10.43 -15.59
CA PRO A 331 -13.69 -10.20 -16.56
C PRO A 331 -13.27 -11.47 -17.29
N HIS A 332 -12.92 -11.32 -18.56
CA HIS A 332 -12.31 -12.36 -19.38
C HIS A 332 -10.79 -12.37 -19.25
N TYR A 333 -10.21 -11.18 -19.06
CA TYR A 333 -8.78 -10.95 -18.94
C TYR A 333 -8.52 -10.15 -17.67
N VAL A 334 -7.55 -10.60 -16.87
CA VAL A 334 -7.09 -9.89 -15.68
C VAL A 334 -5.61 -9.60 -15.83
N VAL A 335 -5.22 -8.36 -15.62
CA VAL A 335 -3.83 -7.91 -15.67
C VAL A 335 -3.42 -7.48 -14.27
N MET A 336 -2.52 -8.24 -13.66
CA MET A 336 -1.95 -7.94 -12.35
C MET A 336 -0.75 -7.01 -12.55
N TYR A 337 -0.96 -5.71 -12.36
CA TYR A 337 0.12 -4.72 -12.43
C TYR A 337 1.07 -4.84 -11.23
N ASN A 338 0.48 -5.16 -10.07
CA ASN A 338 1.21 -5.50 -8.85
C ASN A 338 0.86 -6.92 -8.40
N MET A 339 1.83 -7.59 -7.76
CA MET A 339 1.61 -8.94 -7.23
C MET A 339 1.02 -8.89 -5.83
N ASN A 340 -0.07 -9.63 -5.64
CA ASN A 340 -0.64 -9.84 -4.32
C ASN A 340 -1.16 -11.28 -4.17
N VAL A 341 -0.64 -12.00 -3.17
CA VAL A 341 -1.02 -13.40 -2.88
C VAL A 341 -2.50 -13.52 -2.55
N THR A 342 -3.10 -12.55 -1.83
CA THR A 342 -4.52 -12.62 -1.45
C THR A 342 -5.42 -12.49 -2.67
N ALA A 343 -5.10 -11.57 -3.57
CA ALA A 343 -5.88 -11.34 -4.80
C ALA A 343 -5.80 -12.55 -5.75
N ILE A 344 -4.63 -13.19 -5.88
CA ILE A 344 -4.47 -14.41 -6.69
C ILE A 344 -5.39 -15.52 -6.19
N ARG A 345 -5.44 -15.75 -4.87
CA ARG A 345 -6.34 -16.76 -4.29
C ARG A 345 -7.81 -16.41 -4.46
N GLN A 346 -8.17 -15.12 -4.38
CA GLN A 346 -9.53 -14.68 -4.67
C GLN A 346 -9.91 -14.96 -6.13
N LEU A 347 -9.01 -14.74 -7.09
CA LEU A 347 -9.21 -15.08 -8.50
C LEU A 347 -9.37 -16.59 -8.72
N GLU A 348 -8.57 -17.42 -8.04
CA GLU A 348 -8.68 -18.88 -8.08
C GLU A 348 -10.03 -19.37 -7.55
N VAL A 349 -10.46 -18.86 -6.39
CA VAL A 349 -11.76 -19.21 -5.80
C VAL A 349 -12.91 -18.77 -6.72
N PHE A 350 -12.81 -17.58 -7.29
CA PHE A 350 -13.82 -17.06 -8.22
C PHE A 350 -13.94 -17.91 -9.49
N GLU A 351 -12.82 -18.32 -10.08
CA GLU A 351 -12.80 -19.21 -11.24
C GLU A 351 -13.36 -20.60 -10.90
N ALA A 352 -12.99 -21.14 -9.74
CA ALA A 352 -13.50 -22.41 -9.24
C ALA A 352 -15.03 -22.41 -9.02
N ARG A 353 -15.61 -21.28 -8.57
CA ARG A 353 -17.06 -21.14 -8.38
C ARG A 353 -17.84 -21.22 -9.69
N ARG A 354 -17.30 -20.70 -10.79
CA ARG A 354 -17.98 -20.65 -12.10
C ARG A 354 -17.97 -21.97 -12.86
N ARG A 355 -17.01 -22.86 -12.55
CA ARG A 355 -16.88 -24.19 -13.18
C ARG A 355 -16.87 -24.13 -14.72
N LEU A 356 -16.22 -23.12 -15.30
CA LEU A 356 -16.14 -22.94 -16.75
C LEU A 356 -15.23 -23.98 -17.42
N PRO A 357 -15.52 -24.39 -18.67
CA PRO A 357 -14.62 -25.22 -19.45
C PRO A 357 -13.27 -24.52 -19.66
N PRO A 358 -12.16 -25.27 -19.83
CA PRO A 358 -10.81 -24.71 -19.85
C PRO A 358 -10.58 -23.64 -20.93
N ALA A 359 -11.31 -23.69 -22.04
CA ALA A 359 -11.23 -22.70 -23.12
C ALA A 359 -11.81 -21.33 -22.74
N ASP A 360 -12.79 -21.30 -21.83
CA ASP A 360 -13.51 -20.09 -21.42
C ASP A 360 -13.04 -19.55 -20.07
N ARG A 361 -11.99 -20.15 -19.50
CA ARG A 361 -11.38 -19.66 -18.28
C ARG A 361 -10.80 -18.27 -18.48
N MET A 362 -10.85 -17.50 -17.39
CA MET A 362 -10.25 -16.19 -17.28
C MET A 362 -8.73 -16.32 -17.44
N LYS A 363 -8.13 -15.45 -18.26
CA LYS A 363 -6.68 -15.40 -18.45
C LYS A 363 -6.09 -14.32 -17.57
N VAL A 364 -5.11 -14.71 -16.74
CA VAL A 364 -4.43 -13.81 -15.80
C VAL A 364 -3.01 -13.57 -16.28
N TYR A 365 -2.63 -12.30 -16.42
CA TYR A 365 -1.27 -11.88 -16.78
C TYR A 365 -0.60 -11.21 -15.59
N PHE A 366 0.67 -11.54 -15.35
CA PHE A 366 1.47 -10.97 -14.27
C PHE A 366 2.57 -10.07 -14.82
N LEU A 367 2.62 -8.80 -14.38
CA LEU A 367 3.70 -7.89 -14.71
C LEU A 367 4.69 -7.81 -13.54
N ILE A 368 5.79 -8.56 -13.66
CA ILE A 368 6.83 -8.64 -12.63
C ILE A 368 8.17 -8.18 -13.22
N HIS A 369 8.87 -7.31 -12.50
CA HIS A 369 10.28 -7.04 -12.81
C HIS A 369 11.18 -8.13 -12.21
N ALA A 370 11.82 -8.89 -13.08
CA ALA A 370 12.80 -9.89 -12.67
C ALA A 370 13.98 -9.25 -11.93
N ARG A 371 14.49 -9.94 -10.90
CA ARG A 371 15.64 -9.55 -10.07
C ARG A 371 15.45 -8.22 -9.33
N THR A 372 14.21 -7.87 -9.01
CA THR A 372 13.90 -6.65 -8.25
C THR A 372 13.40 -6.96 -6.84
N VAL A 373 13.32 -5.91 -6.03
CA VAL A 373 12.78 -5.98 -4.68
C VAL A 373 11.29 -6.33 -4.66
N GLU A 374 10.54 -5.99 -5.72
CA GLU A 374 9.13 -6.38 -5.85
C GLU A 374 8.99 -7.91 -5.91
N GLU A 375 9.75 -8.56 -6.80
CA GLU A 375 9.80 -10.03 -6.89
C GLU A 375 10.27 -10.65 -5.58
N GLN A 376 11.36 -10.13 -5.00
CA GLN A 376 11.90 -10.66 -3.76
C GLN A 376 10.91 -10.52 -2.59
N ALA A 377 10.20 -9.40 -2.49
CA ALA A 377 9.18 -9.19 -1.46
C ALA A 377 8.03 -10.19 -1.62
N TYR A 378 7.59 -10.46 -2.85
CA TYR A 378 6.57 -11.46 -3.14
C TYR A 378 7.03 -12.88 -2.77
N LEU A 379 8.22 -13.31 -3.22
CA LEU A 379 8.79 -14.62 -2.91
C LEU A 379 9.02 -14.81 -1.41
N THR A 380 9.50 -13.77 -0.73
CA THR A 380 9.72 -13.79 0.72
C THR A 380 8.40 -13.95 1.47
N SER A 381 7.34 -13.27 1.04
CA SER A 381 6.00 -13.44 1.61
C SER A 381 5.49 -14.88 1.48
N LEU A 382 5.64 -15.48 0.30
CA LEU A 382 5.25 -16.88 0.06
C LEU A 382 6.06 -17.86 0.91
N ARG A 383 7.38 -17.66 1.01
CA ARG A 383 8.25 -18.51 1.84
C ARG A 383 7.88 -18.42 3.32
N ARG A 384 7.64 -17.20 3.84
CA ARG A 384 7.22 -16.99 5.23
C ARG A 384 5.90 -17.67 5.52
N GLU A 385 4.93 -17.54 4.62
CA GLU A 385 3.63 -18.18 4.78
C GLU A 385 3.75 -19.71 4.78
N LYS A 386 4.50 -20.28 3.83
CA LYS A 386 4.78 -21.72 3.79
C LYS A 386 5.41 -22.20 5.10
N ALA A 387 6.47 -21.52 5.55
CA ALA A 387 7.17 -21.87 6.78
C ALA A 387 6.27 -21.76 8.02
N ALA A 388 5.37 -20.77 8.07
CA ALA A 388 4.41 -20.63 9.16
C ALA A 388 3.42 -21.81 9.21
N PHE A 389 2.90 -22.26 8.07
CA PHE A 389 2.03 -23.44 8.03
C PHE A 389 2.77 -24.72 8.40
N GLU A 390 3.99 -24.92 7.89
CA GLU A 390 4.82 -26.08 8.28
C GLU A 390 5.09 -26.09 9.79
N PHE A 391 5.39 -24.93 10.38
CA PHE A 391 5.58 -24.77 11.81
C PHE A 391 4.30 -25.10 12.61
N ILE A 392 3.13 -24.63 12.18
CA ILE A 392 1.85 -24.95 12.84
C ILE A 392 1.54 -26.45 12.75
N ILE A 393 1.83 -27.08 11.61
CA ILE A 393 1.62 -28.53 11.43
C ILE A 393 2.56 -29.33 12.34
N ASP A 394 3.85 -28.99 12.37
CA ASP A 394 4.84 -29.66 13.20
C ASP A 394 4.54 -29.51 14.70
N THR A 395 4.25 -28.28 15.14
CA THR A 395 3.85 -28.00 16.52
C THR A 395 2.56 -28.71 16.90
N LYS A 396 1.53 -28.69 16.05
CA LYS A 396 0.28 -29.43 16.28
C LYS A 396 0.50 -30.95 16.36
N SER A 397 1.42 -31.49 15.58
CA SER A 397 1.73 -32.93 15.60
C SER A 397 2.42 -33.37 16.90
N LYS A 398 3.20 -32.47 17.52
CA LYS A 398 3.96 -32.72 18.76
C LYS A 398 3.19 -32.31 20.02
N MET A 399 2.29 -31.35 19.91
CA MET A 399 1.58 -30.77 21.05
C MET A 399 0.57 -31.77 21.63
N VAL A 400 0.83 -32.21 22.86
CA VAL A 400 -0.14 -32.96 23.67
C VAL A 400 -1.17 -31.97 24.21
N ILE A 401 -2.41 -32.05 23.72
CA ILE A 401 -3.52 -31.20 24.18
C ILE A 401 -4.13 -31.82 25.45
N PRO A 402 -4.01 -31.18 26.63
CA PRO A 402 -4.66 -31.67 27.84
C PRO A 402 -6.19 -31.60 27.70
N LYS A 403 -6.90 -32.63 28.18
CA LYS A 403 -8.37 -32.74 28.07
C LYS A 403 -9.14 -31.56 28.69
N TYR A 404 -8.51 -30.83 29.61
CA TYR A 404 -9.12 -29.72 30.37
C TYR A 404 -9.01 -28.35 29.70
N GLN A 405 -8.30 -28.24 28.56
CA GLN A 405 -8.07 -26.96 27.89
C GLN A 405 -9.36 -26.33 27.31
N ASP A 406 -10.39 -27.15 27.07
CA ASP A 406 -11.66 -26.72 26.47
C ASP A 406 -12.55 -25.92 27.43
N GLY A 407 -12.14 -25.74 28.70
CA GLY A 407 -12.85 -24.93 29.71
C GLY A 407 -14.23 -25.46 30.11
N LYS A 408 -14.65 -26.62 29.58
CA LYS A 408 -15.93 -27.29 29.83
C LYS A 408 -15.96 -28.12 31.11
N THR A 409 -14.81 -28.28 31.76
CA THR A 409 -14.65 -29.02 33.01
C THR A 409 -14.34 -28.06 34.14
N ASP A 410 -15.11 -28.12 35.23
CA ASP A 410 -14.98 -27.28 36.43
C ASP A 410 -13.60 -27.38 37.12
N GLU A 411 -12.74 -28.32 36.70
CA GLU A 411 -11.37 -28.46 37.18
C GLU A 411 -10.45 -27.28 36.83
N ALA A 412 -10.76 -26.49 35.79
CA ALA A 412 -10.00 -25.28 35.47
C ALA A 412 -10.14 -24.20 36.55
N PHE A 413 -11.28 -24.17 37.26
CA PHE A 413 -11.52 -23.27 38.39
C PHE A 413 -10.87 -23.76 39.69
N LEU A 414 -10.57 -25.07 39.82
CA LEU A 414 -9.92 -25.64 41.01
C LEU A 414 -8.40 -25.33 41.07
N LEU A 415 -7.78 -24.93 39.96
CA LEU A 415 -6.38 -24.46 39.93
C LEU A 415 -6.23 -22.96 40.20
N LEU A 416 -7.35 -22.22 40.33
CA LEU A 416 -7.31 -20.88 40.89
C LEU A 416 -7.07 -21.02 42.40
N LYS A 417 -5.80 -20.89 42.80
CA LYS A 417 -5.42 -20.64 44.18
C LYS A 417 -6.29 -19.49 44.67
N ASN A 418 -7.21 -19.75 45.60
CA ASN A 418 -8.02 -18.71 46.17
C ASN A 418 -7.10 -17.79 46.97
N TYR A 419 -7.40 -16.50 47.03
CA TYR A 419 -6.64 -15.53 47.83
C TYR A 419 -6.42 -16.00 49.30
N ASP A 420 -7.29 -16.88 49.79
CA ASP A 420 -7.27 -17.48 51.13
C ASP A 420 -6.29 -18.66 51.33
N ASP A 421 -5.61 -19.16 50.28
CA ASP A 421 -4.64 -20.27 50.39
C ASP A 421 -3.21 -19.81 50.75
N GLU A 422 -3.01 -18.54 51.11
CA GLU A 422 -1.81 -18.10 51.82
C GLU A 422 -1.95 -18.51 53.30
N PRO A 423 -0.97 -19.23 53.89
CA PRO A 423 -1.05 -19.71 55.26
C PRO A 423 -0.93 -18.52 56.22
N THR A 424 -2.05 -17.87 56.50
CA THR A 424 -2.15 -16.91 57.61
C THR A 424 -2.25 -17.72 58.89
N ASP A 425 -1.10 -17.80 59.60
CA ASP A 425 -0.89 -18.30 60.96
C ASP A 425 -2.09 -19.03 61.60
N GLU A 426 -2.07 -20.37 61.54
CA GLU A 426 -3.04 -21.24 62.22
C GLU A 426 -3.14 -21.00 63.74
N ASN A 427 -2.15 -20.31 64.33
CA ASN A 427 -2.11 -19.98 65.75
C ASN A 427 -3.20 -19.02 66.24
N ALA A 428 -3.89 -18.30 65.35
CA ALA A 428 -4.94 -17.36 65.75
C ALA A 428 -6.34 -18.00 65.96
N LYS A 429 -6.55 -19.26 65.54
CA LYS A 429 -7.90 -19.87 65.45
C LYS A 429 -8.32 -20.78 66.63
N SER A 430 -7.50 -20.98 67.67
CA SER A 430 -7.86 -21.89 68.78
C SER A 430 -8.67 -21.25 69.94
N ARG A 431 -9.06 -19.97 69.84
CA ARG A 431 -9.75 -19.23 70.92
C ARG A 431 -11.23 -18.89 70.67
N GLN A 432 -11.91 -19.57 69.76
CA GLN A 432 -13.37 -19.44 69.61
C GLN A 432 -14.10 -20.70 70.13
N ALA A 433 -14.45 -20.67 71.41
CA ALA A 433 -15.40 -21.57 72.04
C ALA A 433 -16.80 -20.92 72.00
N GLY A 434 -17.78 -21.61 71.41
CA GLY A 434 -19.21 -21.27 71.57
C GLY A 434 -19.99 -20.96 70.29
N GLY A 435 -20.38 -22.01 69.56
CA GLY A 435 -21.75 -22.20 69.04
C GLY A 435 -22.40 -21.20 68.06
N GLN A 436 -21.79 -20.09 67.69
CA GLN A 436 -22.31 -19.19 66.65
C GLN A 436 -21.16 -18.70 65.77
N ALA A 437 -20.97 -19.35 64.61
CA ALA A 437 -20.20 -18.75 63.54
C ALA A 437 -21.07 -17.67 62.89
N PRO A 438 -20.69 -16.37 62.90
CA PRO A 438 -21.28 -15.46 61.95
C PRO A 438 -20.79 -15.94 60.57
N GLN A 439 -21.71 -16.41 59.73
CA GLN A 439 -21.49 -16.45 58.29
C GLN A 439 -21.39 -14.99 57.83
N ALA A 440 -20.26 -14.35 58.07
CA ALA A 440 -19.93 -13.12 57.37
C ALA A 440 -19.91 -13.48 55.87
N PRO A 441 -20.61 -12.73 55.00
CA PRO A 441 -20.51 -12.95 53.57
C PRO A 441 -19.02 -12.85 53.21
N LYS A 442 -18.50 -13.87 52.52
CA LYS A 442 -17.14 -13.85 51.98
C LYS A 442 -17.08 -12.73 50.94
N GLU A 443 -16.69 -11.53 51.37
CA GLU A 443 -16.47 -10.41 50.46
C GLU A 443 -15.17 -10.68 49.70
N THR A 444 -15.30 -11.03 48.42
CA THR A 444 -14.19 -11.06 47.49
C THR A 444 -13.55 -9.66 47.44
N PRO A 445 -12.22 -9.53 47.60
CA PRO A 445 -11.61 -8.22 47.56
C PRO A 445 -11.84 -7.60 46.19
N LYS A 446 -12.39 -6.38 46.17
CA LYS A 446 -12.68 -5.62 44.96
C LYS A 446 -11.52 -4.68 44.66
N VAL A 447 -11.00 -4.76 43.45
CA VAL A 447 -9.97 -3.86 42.93
C VAL A 447 -10.61 -2.96 41.88
N ILE A 448 -10.59 -1.65 42.13
CA ILE A 448 -11.06 -0.67 41.18
C ILE A 448 -9.91 -0.38 40.20
N VAL A 449 -10.16 -0.55 38.90
CA VAL A 449 -9.17 -0.39 37.83
C VAL A 449 -9.69 0.60 36.80
N ASP A 450 -8.88 1.60 36.44
CA ASP A 450 -9.19 2.55 35.37
C ASP A 450 -9.40 1.82 34.02
N MET A 451 -10.42 2.21 33.24
CA MET A 451 -10.68 1.66 31.91
C MET A 451 -9.45 1.62 30.98
N ARG A 452 -8.48 2.53 31.15
CA ARG A 452 -7.25 2.58 30.34
C ARG A 452 -6.27 1.43 30.64
N GLU A 453 -6.27 0.92 31.88
CA GLU A 453 -5.36 -0.13 32.34
C GLU A 453 -5.74 -1.53 31.82
N PHE A 454 -6.96 -1.70 31.29
CA PHE A 454 -7.40 -2.93 30.61
C PHE A 454 -6.66 -3.23 29.29
N ARG A 455 -5.78 -2.33 28.85
CA ARG A 455 -4.84 -2.57 27.75
C ARG A 455 -3.63 -3.41 28.18
N SER A 456 -3.44 -3.66 29.47
CA SER A 456 -2.37 -4.47 30.03
C SER A 456 -2.87 -5.85 30.48
N ASP A 457 -1.95 -6.80 30.66
CA ASP A 457 -2.28 -8.15 31.14
C ASP A 457 -2.60 -8.20 32.66
N LEU A 458 -2.28 -7.13 33.41
CA LEU A 458 -2.36 -7.10 34.87
C LEU A 458 -3.79 -7.30 35.41
N PRO A 459 -4.84 -6.61 34.91
CA PRO A 459 -6.21 -6.86 35.34
C PRO A 459 -6.67 -8.29 35.11
N CYS A 460 -6.26 -8.92 34.00
CA CYS A 460 -6.56 -10.31 33.71
C CYS A 460 -5.88 -11.27 34.71
N LEU A 461 -4.64 -10.98 35.12
CA LEU A 461 -3.92 -11.76 36.13
C LEU A 461 -4.51 -11.59 37.54
N ILE A 462 -4.97 -10.40 37.89
CA ILE A 462 -5.65 -10.10 39.16
C ILE A 462 -6.96 -10.90 39.25
N HIS A 463 -7.78 -10.86 38.19
CA HIS A 463 -8.99 -11.66 38.11
C HIS A 463 -8.71 -13.17 38.17
N LYS A 464 -7.64 -13.62 37.50
CA LYS A 464 -7.18 -15.02 37.57
C LYS A 464 -6.74 -15.44 38.97
N ARG A 465 -6.43 -14.52 39.90
CA ARG A 465 -6.13 -14.83 41.31
C ARG A 465 -7.36 -14.80 42.22
N GLY A 466 -8.56 -14.63 41.67
CA GLY A 466 -9.82 -14.63 42.43
C GLY A 466 -10.20 -13.26 43.03
N LEU A 467 -9.55 -12.18 42.61
CA LEU A 467 -9.89 -10.81 42.99
C LEU A 467 -10.94 -10.25 42.02
N GLU A 468 -11.97 -9.58 42.52
CA GLU A 468 -13.03 -9.00 41.69
C GLU A 468 -12.55 -7.66 41.12
N VAL A 469 -12.48 -7.54 39.79
CA VAL A 469 -12.00 -6.33 39.11
C VAL A 469 -13.20 -5.48 38.69
N LEU A 470 -13.27 -4.24 39.20
CA LEU A 470 -14.31 -3.28 38.85
C LEU A 470 -13.74 -2.15 37.97
N PRO A 471 -14.25 -1.95 36.74
CA PRO A 471 -13.81 -0.83 35.91
C PRO A 471 -14.34 0.51 36.47
N LEU A 472 -13.47 1.53 36.49
CA LEU A 472 -13.81 2.92 36.84
C LEU A 472 -13.94 3.81 35.60
#